data_AF-A0A2M7Q439-F1
#
_entry.id   AF-A0A2M7Q439-F1
#
_cell.length_a   1.000
_cell.length_b   1.000
_cell.length_c   1.000
_cell.angle_alpha   90.00
_cell.angle_beta   90.00
_cell.angle_gamma   90.00
#
_symmetry.space_group_name_H-M   'P 1'
#
loop_
_entity.id
_entity.type
_entity.pdbx_description
1 polymer ?
#
loop_
_entity_poly.entity_id
_entity_poly.type
_entity_poly.pdbx_seq_one_letter_code
_entity_poly.pdbx_strand_id
1 'polypeptide(L)'
;MEYRIKKIIQRGIKNIQNSIFKIRYSAQKGFTLVEMIIYIAFFAILSVLSINATILVMKSFYTLRINQSISQSATTALERMSREIRNAYSIDMVNSTFGTNPGRLTLLTKDDLGALTTIEFYTTAGNQINMKVGGVEQGSLMTKTVLATNLVFRSMYNGTATSTNSKAVKIEMTLADNRAGISKTVKYYDTIVLRGSMH
;
A
#
# COMPACT_ATOMS: atom_id res chain seq x y z
N MET A 1 66.69 15.99 72.60
CA MET A 1 65.44 15.63 71.90
C MET A 1 65.09 16.62 70.77
N GLU A 2 65.37 17.92 70.94
CA GLU A 2 65.08 18.98 69.93
C GLU A 2 65.75 18.80 68.55
N TYR A 3 66.97 18.28 68.48
CA TYR A 3 67.73 18.21 67.22
C TYR A 3 67.09 17.27 66.18
N ARG A 4 66.37 16.22 66.64
CA ARG A 4 65.67 15.28 65.75
C ARG A 4 64.38 15.90 65.20
N ILE A 5 63.72 16.77 65.97
CA ILE A 5 62.48 17.45 65.56
C ILE A 5 62.78 18.50 64.47
N LYS A 6 63.83 19.33 64.65
CA LYS A 6 64.23 20.32 63.61
C LYS A 6 64.64 19.66 62.28
N LYS A 7 65.31 18.49 62.32
CA LYS A 7 65.74 17.76 61.11
C LYS A 7 64.56 17.12 60.36
N ILE A 8 63.53 16.66 61.06
CA ILE A 8 62.30 16.12 60.46
C ILE A 8 61.51 17.25 59.80
N ILE A 9 61.40 18.40 60.47
CA ILE A 9 60.71 19.57 59.92
C ILE A 9 61.43 20.13 58.68
N GLN A 10 62.77 20.25 58.72
CA GLN A 10 63.54 20.70 57.55
C GLN A 10 63.48 19.72 56.36
N ARG A 11 63.43 18.40 56.62
CA ARG A 11 63.25 17.41 55.55
C ARG A 11 61.83 17.45 54.96
N GLY A 12 60.81 17.70 55.78
CA GLY A 12 59.43 17.89 55.33
C GLY A 12 59.28 19.12 54.42
N ILE A 13 59.88 20.25 54.80
CA ILE A 13 59.80 21.50 54.03
C ILE A 13 60.54 21.38 52.69
N LYS A 14 61.69 20.69 52.65
CA LYS A 14 62.48 20.51 51.41
C LYS A 14 61.78 19.59 50.39
N ASN A 15 60.93 18.66 50.84
CA ASN A 15 60.12 17.81 49.95
C ASN A 15 58.89 18.53 49.38
N ILE A 16 58.38 19.57 50.04
CA ILE A 16 57.23 20.35 49.55
C ILE A 16 57.64 21.26 48.38
N GLN A 17 58.87 21.80 48.38
CA GLN A 17 59.37 22.61 47.27
C GLN A 17 59.65 21.84 45.96
N ASN A 18 59.68 20.50 46.00
CA ASN A 18 59.94 19.68 44.80
C ASN A 18 58.67 19.12 44.13
N SER A 19 57.46 19.45 44.61
CA SER A 19 56.23 19.13 43.88
C SER A 19 55.95 20.16 42.78
N ILE A 20 56.87 20.28 41.83
CA ILE A 20 56.65 21.03 40.60
C ILE A 20 55.72 20.18 39.72
N PHE A 21 54.43 20.21 40.02
CA PHE A 21 53.41 19.75 39.10
C PHE A 21 53.40 20.75 37.93
N LYS A 22 54.28 20.53 36.94
CA LYS A 22 54.22 21.24 35.67
C LYS A 22 52.94 20.78 34.99
N ILE A 23 51.86 21.55 35.18
CA ILE A 23 50.66 21.44 34.36
C ILE A 23 51.12 21.74 32.94
N ARG A 24 51.30 20.69 32.13
CA ARG A 24 51.42 20.82 30.69
C ARG A 24 50.07 21.33 30.21
N TYR A 25 49.94 22.63 30.01
CA TYR A 25 48.91 23.16 29.12
C TYR A 25 49.21 22.57 27.74
N SER A 26 48.54 21.47 27.39
CA SER A 26 48.48 21.10 25.99
C SER A 26 47.74 22.24 25.30
N ALA A 27 48.40 22.94 24.39
CA ALA A 27 47.72 23.91 23.55
C ALA A 27 46.58 23.17 22.83
N GLN A 28 45.35 23.34 23.31
CA GLN A 28 44.19 22.89 22.55
C GLN A 28 44.23 23.70 21.25
N LYS A 29 44.55 23.02 20.15
CA LYS A 29 44.54 23.65 18.84
C LYS A 29 43.09 23.97 18.53
N GLY A 30 42.75 25.26 18.56
CA GLY A 30 41.44 25.74 18.13
C GLY A 30 41.26 25.53 16.62
N PHE A 31 40.01 25.42 16.19
CA PHE A 31 39.66 25.32 14.78
C PHE A 31 39.99 26.61 14.04
N THR A 32 40.53 26.49 12.83
CA THR A 32 40.75 27.66 11.98
C THR A 32 39.45 28.07 11.30
N LEU A 33 39.31 29.35 10.96
CA LEU A 33 38.13 29.85 10.25
C LEU A 33 37.95 29.17 8.88
N VAL A 34 39.04 28.86 8.19
CA VAL A 34 39.03 28.14 6.90
C VAL A 34 38.50 26.71 7.09
N GLU A 35 38.92 26.01 8.13
CA GLU A 35 38.47 24.65 8.43
C GLU A 35 36.95 24.59 8.71
N MET A 36 36.41 25.58 9.42
CA MET A 36 34.97 25.70 9.66
C MET A 36 34.17 25.90 8.37
N ILE A 37 34.66 26.72 7.43
CA ILE A 37 34.01 26.93 6.13
C ILE A 37 33.94 25.63 5.34
N ILE A 38 35.03 24.86 5.34
CA ILE A 38 35.10 23.56 4.68
C ILE A 38 34.06 22.60 5.30
N TYR A 39 33.96 22.53 6.63
CA TYR A 39 32.96 21.69 7.29
C TYR A 39 31.51 22.09 6.98
N ILE A 40 31.21 23.40 6.93
CA ILE A 40 29.88 23.89 6.55
C ILE A 40 29.55 23.51 5.10
N ALA A 41 30.52 23.65 4.19
CA ALA A 41 30.33 23.27 2.78
C ALA A 41 30.04 21.76 2.64
N PHE A 42 30.81 20.91 3.31
CA PHE A 42 30.55 19.47 3.32
C PHE A 42 29.20 19.12 3.96
N PHE A 43 28.87 19.76 5.08
CA PHE A 43 27.60 19.55 5.76
C PHE A 43 26.41 19.95 4.87
N ALA A 44 26.51 21.06 4.13
CA ALA A 44 25.47 21.48 3.20
C ALA A 44 25.25 20.44 2.10
N ILE A 45 26.32 19.91 1.51
CA ILE A 45 26.24 18.85 0.48
C ILE A 45 25.59 17.59 1.04
N LEU A 46 26.06 17.11 2.20
CA LEU A 46 25.50 15.93 2.86
C LEU A 46 24.03 16.11 3.24
N SER A 47 23.66 17.32 3.68
CA SER A 47 22.27 17.65 4.03
C SER A 47 21.35 17.55 2.81
N VAL A 48 21.76 18.10 1.66
CA VAL A 48 20.98 18.02 0.42
C VAL A 48 20.83 16.56 -0.04
N LEU A 49 21.90 15.78 0.03
CA LEU A 49 21.85 14.34 -0.30
C LEU A 49 20.87 13.58 0.61
N SER A 50 20.93 13.85 1.92
CA SER A 50 20.05 13.23 2.92
C SER A 50 18.57 13.56 2.68
N ILE A 51 18.26 14.82 2.37
CA ILE A 51 16.90 15.26 2.05
C ILE A 51 16.38 14.54 0.80
N ASN A 52 17.19 14.48 -0.25
CA ASN A 52 16.82 13.79 -1.49
C ASN A 52 16.59 12.29 -1.28
N ALA A 53 17.45 11.63 -0.49
CA ALA A 53 17.29 10.23 -0.13
C ALA A 53 15.98 10.00 0.64
N THR A 54 15.65 10.89 1.58
CA THR A 54 14.40 10.81 2.36
C THR A 54 13.17 10.96 1.46
N ILE A 55 13.17 11.93 0.53
CA ILE A 55 12.09 12.11 -0.44
C ILE A 55 11.91 10.87 -1.32
N LEU A 56 13.01 10.26 -1.76
CA LEU A 56 12.98 9.04 -2.56
C LEU A 56 12.31 7.89 -1.80
N VAL A 57 12.71 7.66 -0.55
CA VAL A 57 12.12 6.61 0.30
C VAL A 57 10.61 6.85 0.51
N MET A 58 10.20 8.10 0.75
CA MET A 58 8.77 8.44 0.86
C MET A 58 7.99 8.10 -0.41
N LYS A 59 8.51 8.47 -1.59
CA LYS A 59 7.86 8.15 -2.88
C LYS A 59 7.77 6.63 -3.11
N SER A 60 8.82 5.89 -2.76
CA SER A 60 8.82 4.43 -2.82
C SER A 60 7.77 3.82 -1.90
N PHE A 61 7.62 4.33 -0.69
CA PHE A 61 6.59 3.87 0.25
C PHE A 61 5.17 4.08 -0.29
N TYR A 62 4.87 5.26 -0.84
CA TYR A 62 3.57 5.51 -1.47
C TYR A 62 3.31 4.59 -2.67
N THR A 63 4.33 4.38 -3.51
CA THR A 63 4.24 3.46 -4.66
C THR A 63 3.93 2.03 -4.21
N LEU A 64 4.60 1.54 -3.16
CA LEU A 64 4.33 0.22 -2.58
C LEU A 64 2.90 0.13 -2.03
N ARG A 65 2.43 1.16 -1.32
CA ARG A 65 1.05 1.20 -0.80
C ARG A 65 0.00 1.19 -1.91
N ILE A 66 0.22 1.95 -2.99
CA ILE A 66 -0.64 1.96 -4.18
C ILE A 66 -0.66 0.58 -4.85
N ASN A 67 0.50 -0.07 -4.99
CA ASN A 67 0.56 -1.42 -5.55
C ASN A 67 -0.20 -2.42 -4.69
N GLN A 68 -0.03 -2.34 -3.37
CA GLN A 68 -0.71 -3.22 -2.43
C GLN A 68 -2.23 -3.04 -2.48
N SER A 69 -2.73 -1.79 -2.45
CA SER A 69 -4.17 -1.50 -2.47
C SER A 69 -4.83 -1.94 -3.78
N ILE A 70 -4.21 -1.65 -4.93
CA ILE A 70 -4.71 -2.07 -6.24
C ILE A 70 -4.73 -3.60 -6.34
N SER A 71 -3.63 -4.27 -6.00
CA SER A 71 -3.57 -5.73 -6.07
C SER A 71 -4.57 -6.40 -5.14
N GLN A 72 -4.68 -5.94 -3.87
CA GLN A 72 -5.64 -6.48 -2.92
C GLN A 72 -7.09 -6.28 -3.40
N SER A 73 -7.41 -5.10 -3.94
CA SER A 73 -8.75 -4.79 -4.46
C SER A 73 -9.05 -5.65 -5.69
N ALA A 74 -8.07 -5.82 -6.58
CA ALA A 74 -8.22 -6.66 -7.76
C ALA A 74 -8.46 -8.13 -7.39
N THR A 75 -7.62 -8.70 -6.52
CA THR A 75 -7.77 -10.08 -6.04
C THR A 75 -9.12 -10.28 -5.37
N THR A 76 -9.49 -9.42 -4.41
CA THR A 76 -10.76 -9.54 -3.69
C THR A 76 -11.97 -9.45 -4.63
N ALA A 77 -11.99 -8.44 -5.51
CA ALA A 77 -13.10 -8.24 -6.43
C ALA A 77 -13.20 -9.36 -7.47
N LEU A 78 -12.08 -9.76 -8.09
CA LEU A 78 -12.06 -10.84 -9.09
C LEU A 78 -12.40 -12.18 -8.45
N GLU A 79 -11.83 -12.55 -7.31
CA GLU A 79 -12.15 -13.82 -6.66
C GLU A 79 -13.62 -13.88 -6.25
N ARG A 80 -14.18 -12.77 -5.71
CA ARG A 80 -15.61 -12.70 -5.39
C ARG A 80 -16.45 -12.87 -6.64
N MET A 81 -16.25 -12.03 -7.66
CA MET A 81 -17.01 -12.11 -8.92
C MET A 81 -16.87 -13.48 -9.58
N SER A 82 -15.65 -14.00 -9.65
CA SER A 82 -15.33 -15.28 -10.30
C SER A 82 -15.99 -16.45 -9.58
N ARG A 83 -16.05 -16.45 -8.24
CA ARG A 83 -16.79 -17.45 -7.47
C ARG A 83 -18.29 -17.37 -7.72
N GLU A 84 -18.88 -16.18 -7.61
CA GLU A 84 -20.34 -16.03 -7.76
C GLU A 84 -20.78 -16.34 -9.19
N ILE A 85 -20.00 -15.94 -10.21
CA ILE A 85 -20.27 -16.30 -11.61
C ILE A 85 -20.18 -17.81 -11.81
N ARG A 86 -19.18 -18.50 -11.24
CA ARG A 86 -19.12 -19.98 -11.34
C ARG A 86 -20.31 -20.65 -10.69
N ASN A 87 -20.78 -20.13 -9.55
CA ASN A 87 -21.86 -20.72 -8.77
C ASN A 87 -23.27 -20.39 -9.30
N ALA A 88 -23.41 -19.34 -10.10
CA ALA A 88 -24.67 -18.95 -10.71
C ALA A 88 -25.17 -20.03 -11.69
N TYR A 89 -26.49 -20.24 -11.71
CA TYR A 89 -27.11 -21.14 -12.67
C TYR A 89 -27.44 -20.43 -13.99
N SER A 90 -27.70 -19.13 -13.95
CA SER A 90 -27.90 -18.34 -15.16
C SER A 90 -27.53 -16.88 -14.93
N ILE A 91 -27.46 -16.14 -16.03
CA ILE A 91 -27.28 -14.70 -16.07
C ILE A 91 -28.65 -14.09 -16.34
N ASP A 92 -29.00 -13.04 -15.61
CA ASP A 92 -30.17 -12.22 -15.91
C ASP A 92 -29.83 -11.23 -17.02
N MET A 93 -30.25 -11.54 -18.25
CA MET A 93 -29.95 -10.72 -19.42
C MET A 93 -30.75 -9.40 -19.44
N VAL A 94 -31.82 -9.28 -18.65
CA VAL A 94 -32.67 -8.09 -18.61
C VAL A 94 -32.09 -7.06 -17.65
N ASN A 95 -31.65 -7.51 -16.47
CA ASN A 95 -31.10 -6.62 -15.43
C ASN A 95 -29.57 -6.40 -15.55
N SER A 96 -28.90 -7.09 -16.47
CA SER A 96 -27.48 -6.89 -16.76
C SER A 96 -27.25 -5.87 -17.89
N THR A 97 -26.16 -5.12 -17.80
CA THR A 97 -25.70 -4.18 -18.83
C THR A 97 -24.30 -4.58 -19.28
N PHE A 98 -24.21 -5.16 -20.49
CA PHE A 98 -22.96 -5.67 -21.07
C PHE A 98 -22.33 -4.70 -22.06
N GLY A 99 -21.00 -4.81 -22.23
CA GLY A 99 -20.25 -4.10 -23.27
C GLY A 99 -20.06 -2.60 -23.02
N THR A 100 -20.59 -2.06 -21.92
CA THR A 100 -20.49 -0.66 -21.53
C THR A 100 -19.81 -0.48 -20.18
N ASN A 101 -19.34 0.73 -19.91
CA ASN A 101 -18.78 1.16 -18.64
C ASN A 101 -19.61 2.34 -18.09
N PRO A 102 -20.15 2.28 -16.86
CA PRO A 102 -20.09 1.15 -15.94
C PRO A 102 -20.99 0.00 -16.38
N GLY A 103 -20.43 -1.21 -16.40
CA GLY A 103 -21.17 -2.44 -16.62
C GLY A 103 -21.92 -2.89 -15.36
N ARG A 104 -22.98 -3.64 -15.57
CA ARG A 104 -23.76 -4.29 -14.51
C ARG A 104 -23.92 -5.77 -14.83
N LEU A 105 -23.70 -6.63 -13.86
CA LEU A 105 -23.92 -8.07 -14.00
C LEU A 105 -24.86 -8.54 -12.90
N THR A 106 -26.03 -9.04 -13.30
CA THR A 106 -26.99 -9.69 -12.41
C THR A 106 -26.99 -11.19 -12.69
N LEU A 107 -26.70 -11.96 -11.66
CA LEU A 107 -26.62 -13.41 -11.67
C LEU A 107 -27.83 -13.99 -10.97
N LEU A 108 -28.37 -15.06 -11.54
CA LEU A 108 -29.42 -15.85 -10.94
C LEU A 108 -28.78 -17.00 -10.18
N THR A 109 -29.07 -17.08 -8.88
CA THR A 109 -28.48 -18.09 -7.98
C THR A 109 -29.51 -18.56 -6.94
N LYS A 110 -29.08 -19.44 -6.04
CA LYS A 110 -29.85 -19.87 -4.87
C LYS A 110 -29.14 -19.43 -3.58
N ASP A 111 -29.90 -19.16 -2.53
CA ASP A 111 -29.35 -18.96 -1.19
C ASP A 111 -28.95 -20.29 -0.54
N ASP A 112 -28.42 -20.24 0.68
CA ASP A 112 -27.98 -21.42 1.43
C ASP A 112 -29.12 -22.41 1.75
N LEU A 113 -30.38 -21.94 1.69
CA LEU A 113 -31.59 -22.73 1.91
C LEU A 113 -32.20 -23.24 0.59
N GLY A 114 -31.59 -22.91 -0.55
CA GLY A 114 -32.02 -23.33 -1.89
C GLY A 114 -33.10 -22.43 -2.53
N ALA A 115 -33.50 -21.32 -1.88
CA ALA A 115 -34.46 -20.38 -2.44
C ALA A 115 -33.79 -19.51 -3.52
N LEU A 116 -34.57 -19.14 -4.55
CA LEU A 116 -34.06 -18.33 -5.65
C LEU A 116 -33.69 -16.92 -5.16
N THR A 117 -32.49 -16.47 -5.52
CA THR A 117 -32.00 -15.13 -5.21
C THR A 117 -31.14 -14.60 -6.35
N THR A 118 -30.75 -13.33 -6.25
CA THR A 118 -29.90 -12.68 -7.24
C THR A 118 -28.62 -12.17 -6.60
N ILE A 119 -27.54 -12.17 -7.38
CA ILE A 119 -26.30 -11.50 -7.04
C ILE A 119 -26.03 -10.43 -8.09
N GLU A 120 -25.78 -9.21 -7.65
CA GLU A 120 -25.54 -8.08 -8.54
C GLU A 120 -24.15 -7.50 -8.32
N PHE A 121 -23.40 -7.30 -9.39
CA PHE A 121 -22.16 -6.52 -9.39
C PHE A 121 -22.37 -5.24 -10.18
N TYR A 122 -22.04 -4.12 -9.57
CA TYR A 122 -22.27 -2.80 -10.15
C TYR A 122 -21.28 -1.76 -9.62
N THR A 123 -21.13 -0.67 -10.35
CA THR A 123 -20.31 0.47 -9.93
C THR A 123 -21.17 1.56 -9.31
N THR A 124 -20.73 2.13 -8.19
CA THR A 124 -21.38 3.29 -7.54
C THR A 124 -20.82 4.62 -8.06
N ALA A 125 -21.43 5.75 -7.68
CA ALA A 125 -20.94 7.09 -8.04
C ALA A 125 -19.50 7.39 -7.59
N GLY A 126 -18.98 6.66 -6.58
CA GLY A 126 -17.59 6.75 -6.12
C GLY A 126 -16.62 5.86 -6.90
N ASN A 127 -17.00 5.33 -8.06
CA ASN A 127 -16.23 4.36 -8.84
C ASN A 127 -15.80 3.15 -8.00
N GLN A 128 -16.63 2.74 -7.05
CA GLN A 128 -16.42 1.50 -6.28
C GLN A 128 -17.22 0.36 -6.89
N ILE A 129 -16.63 -0.83 -6.97
CA ILE A 129 -17.32 -2.06 -7.37
C ILE A 129 -18.02 -2.59 -6.12
N ASN A 130 -19.34 -2.63 -6.17
CA ASN A 130 -20.18 -3.09 -5.08
C ASN A 130 -20.91 -4.37 -5.46
N MET A 131 -21.38 -5.07 -4.42
CA MET A 131 -22.16 -6.28 -4.55
C MET A 131 -23.52 -6.13 -3.84
N LYS A 132 -24.59 -6.66 -4.45
CA LYS A 132 -25.85 -6.94 -3.76
C LYS A 132 -26.16 -8.42 -3.77
N VAL A 133 -26.89 -8.88 -2.76
CA VAL A 133 -27.43 -10.24 -2.68
C VAL A 133 -28.90 -10.13 -2.31
N GLY A 134 -29.80 -10.67 -3.14
CA GLY A 134 -31.25 -10.59 -2.91
C GLY A 134 -31.77 -9.15 -2.75
N GLY A 135 -31.14 -8.19 -3.42
CA GLY A 135 -31.46 -6.76 -3.31
C GLY A 135 -30.79 -6.03 -2.12
N VAL A 136 -30.11 -6.74 -1.22
CA VAL A 136 -29.43 -6.16 -0.04
C VAL A 136 -27.97 -5.83 -0.35
N GLU A 137 -27.56 -4.61 -0.04
CA GLU A 137 -26.18 -4.14 -0.22
C GLU A 137 -25.18 -4.90 0.66
N GLN A 138 -24.11 -5.40 0.05
CA GLN A 138 -22.98 -6.04 0.75
C GLN A 138 -21.76 -5.10 0.90
N GLY A 139 -21.81 -3.92 0.25
CA GLY A 139 -20.72 -2.94 0.26
C GLY A 139 -19.72 -3.10 -0.89
N SER A 140 -18.59 -2.40 -0.77
CA SER A 140 -17.53 -2.38 -1.79
C SER A 140 -16.63 -3.61 -1.69
N LEU A 141 -16.25 -4.14 -2.85
CA LEU A 141 -15.27 -5.22 -3.00
C LEU A 141 -13.82 -4.70 -3.08
N MET A 142 -13.64 -3.39 -2.96
CA MET A 142 -12.35 -2.72 -3.12
C MET A 142 -12.01 -1.87 -1.90
N THR A 143 -10.74 -1.57 -1.75
CA THR A 143 -10.30 -0.59 -0.73
C THR A 143 -10.78 0.81 -1.13
N LYS A 144 -11.18 1.64 -0.14
CA LYS A 144 -11.79 2.97 -0.36
C LYS A 144 -10.98 3.96 -1.22
N THR A 145 -9.68 3.72 -1.39
CA THR A 145 -8.76 4.60 -2.15
C THR A 145 -8.62 4.19 -3.61
N VAL A 146 -8.99 2.96 -3.95
CA VAL A 146 -8.88 2.41 -5.31
C VAL A 146 -10.18 2.65 -6.02
N LEU A 147 -10.12 3.21 -7.23
CA LEU A 147 -11.28 3.50 -8.08
C LEU A 147 -11.28 2.56 -9.28
N ALA A 148 -12.43 1.98 -9.59
CA ALA A 148 -12.68 1.27 -10.84
C ALA A 148 -13.04 2.27 -11.93
N THR A 149 -12.05 2.66 -12.75
CA THR A 149 -12.25 3.60 -13.85
C THR A 149 -12.90 2.94 -15.06
N ASN A 150 -12.79 1.61 -15.16
CA ASN A 150 -13.49 0.82 -16.16
C ASN A 150 -13.94 -0.50 -15.54
N LEU A 151 -15.23 -0.81 -15.61
CA LEU A 151 -15.76 -2.14 -15.35
C LEU A 151 -16.70 -2.50 -16.49
N VAL A 152 -16.32 -3.47 -17.30
CA VAL A 152 -17.14 -3.96 -18.41
C VAL A 152 -17.32 -5.46 -18.26
N PHE A 153 -18.57 -5.91 -18.34
CA PHE A 153 -18.90 -7.31 -18.47
C PHE A 153 -19.24 -7.61 -19.92
N ARG A 154 -18.73 -8.72 -20.46
CA ARG A 154 -19.14 -9.24 -21.77
C ARG A 154 -19.69 -10.63 -21.56
N SER A 155 -20.92 -10.85 -21.99
CA SER A 155 -21.48 -12.19 -22.09
C SER A 155 -20.93 -12.84 -23.36
N MET A 156 -20.35 -14.03 -23.24
CA MET A 156 -19.92 -14.85 -24.39
C MET A 156 -21.02 -15.84 -24.80
N TYR A 157 -22.27 -15.43 -24.61
CA TYR A 157 -23.46 -16.20 -24.86
C TYR A 157 -24.16 -15.72 -26.14
N ASN A 158 -24.45 -16.65 -27.05
CA ASN A 158 -25.10 -16.36 -28.34
C ASN A 158 -26.49 -17.04 -28.49
N GLY A 159 -27.14 -17.43 -27.40
CA GLY A 159 -28.45 -18.12 -27.41
C GLY A 159 -29.56 -17.37 -26.66
N THR A 160 -30.71 -18.00 -26.47
CA THR A 160 -31.86 -17.53 -25.66
C THR A 160 -31.81 -18.09 -24.24
N ALA A 161 -32.34 -17.44 -23.20
CA ALA A 161 -32.14 -17.84 -21.78
C ALA A 161 -32.31 -19.34 -21.44
N THR A 162 -33.07 -20.08 -22.26
CA THR A 162 -33.39 -21.53 -22.20
C THR A 162 -32.39 -22.48 -22.87
N SER A 163 -31.33 -22.01 -23.54
CA SER A 163 -30.37 -22.94 -24.16
C SER A 163 -29.45 -23.60 -23.12
N THR A 164 -29.20 -24.90 -23.28
CA THR A 164 -28.35 -25.76 -22.45
C THR A 164 -26.84 -25.56 -22.68
N ASN A 165 -26.46 -24.54 -23.46
CA ASN A 165 -25.06 -24.26 -23.74
C ASN A 165 -24.35 -23.65 -22.53
N SER A 166 -23.05 -23.92 -22.40
CA SER A 166 -22.21 -23.28 -21.38
C SER A 166 -22.22 -21.77 -21.57
N LYS A 167 -22.61 -21.05 -20.51
CA LYS A 167 -22.60 -19.58 -20.46
C LYS A 167 -21.27 -19.12 -19.87
N ALA A 168 -20.69 -18.06 -20.41
CA ALA A 168 -19.45 -17.47 -19.88
C ALA A 168 -19.51 -15.95 -19.85
N VAL A 169 -18.83 -15.36 -18.87
CA VAL A 169 -18.70 -13.91 -18.70
C VAL A 169 -17.22 -13.56 -18.71
N LYS A 170 -16.85 -12.63 -19.58
CA LYS A 170 -15.56 -11.95 -19.54
C LYS A 170 -15.70 -10.66 -18.73
N ILE A 171 -14.80 -10.49 -17.77
CA ILE A 171 -14.66 -9.28 -16.95
C ILE A 171 -13.49 -8.48 -17.52
N GLU A 172 -13.70 -7.19 -17.77
CA GLU A 172 -12.66 -6.23 -18.14
C GLU A 172 -12.68 -5.10 -17.09
N MET A 173 -11.71 -5.13 -16.18
CA MET A 173 -11.64 -4.22 -15.03
C MET A 173 -10.38 -3.36 -15.11
N THR A 174 -10.49 -2.06 -14.87
CA THR A 174 -9.35 -1.15 -14.73
C THR A 174 -9.46 -0.47 -13.38
N LEU A 175 -8.42 -0.62 -12.57
CA LEU A 175 -8.32 -0.04 -11.24
C LEU A 175 -7.26 1.05 -11.22
N ALA A 176 -7.54 2.13 -10.50
CA ALA A 176 -6.62 3.24 -10.30
C ALA A 176 -6.54 3.64 -8.83
N ASP A 177 -5.37 4.03 -8.35
CA ASP A 177 -5.17 4.67 -7.04
C ASP A 177 -4.24 5.88 -7.26
N ASN A 178 -4.49 6.95 -6.51
CA ASN A 178 -3.73 8.18 -6.56
C ASN A 178 -3.45 8.69 -5.14
N ARG A 179 -2.17 8.77 -4.77
CA ARG A 179 -1.74 9.25 -3.45
C ARG A 179 -0.50 10.12 -3.58
N ALA A 180 -0.53 11.28 -2.91
CA ALA A 180 0.60 12.20 -2.85
C ALA A 180 1.21 12.53 -4.23
N GLY A 181 0.36 12.68 -5.26
CA GLY A 181 0.78 12.99 -6.63
C GLY A 181 1.34 11.80 -7.41
N ILE A 182 1.32 10.59 -6.85
CA ILE A 182 1.67 9.34 -7.52
C ILE A 182 0.37 8.64 -7.89
N SER A 183 0.16 8.44 -9.19
CA SER A 183 -0.98 7.68 -9.71
C SER A 183 -0.50 6.38 -10.34
N LYS A 184 -1.31 5.33 -10.19
CA LYS A 184 -1.14 4.08 -10.92
C LYS A 184 -2.49 3.60 -11.42
N THR A 185 -2.48 3.02 -12.63
CA THR A 185 -3.65 2.40 -13.23
C THR A 185 -3.26 1.04 -13.78
N VAL A 186 -4.04 0.01 -13.47
CA VAL A 186 -3.78 -1.38 -13.88
C VAL A 186 -5.05 -1.99 -14.45
N LYS A 187 -4.89 -2.74 -15.54
CA LYS A 187 -5.98 -3.46 -16.21
C LYS A 187 -5.93 -4.94 -15.83
N TYR A 188 -7.10 -5.51 -15.60
CA TYR A 188 -7.32 -6.90 -15.24
C TYR A 188 -8.40 -7.50 -16.15
N TYR A 189 -8.20 -8.76 -16.49
CA TYR A 189 -9.11 -9.53 -17.33
C TYR A 189 -9.31 -10.90 -16.69
N ASP A 190 -10.56 -11.36 -16.65
CA ASP A 190 -10.88 -12.75 -16.28
C ASP A 190 -12.02 -13.23 -17.19
N THR A 191 -12.07 -14.53 -17.48
CA THR A 191 -13.17 -15.15 -18.23
C THR A 191 -13.64 -16.37 -17.47
N ILE A 192 -14.91 -16.34 -17.07
CA ILE A 192 -15.48 -17.30 -16.15
C ILE A 192 -16.65 -17.99 -16.82
N VAL A 193 -16.62 -19.32 -16.84
CA VAL A 193 -17.73 -20.16 -17.29
C VAL A 193 -18.63 -20.48 -16.09
N LEU A 194 -19.95 -20.36 -16.28
CA LEU A 194 -20.95 -20.75 -15.29
C LEU A 194 -20.95 -22.27 -15.15
N ARG A 195 -21.02 -22.81 -13.91
CA ARG A 195 -21.15 -24.26 -13.70
C ARG A 195 -22.57 -24.76 -13.94
N GLY A 196 -23.58 -23.93 -13.70
CA GLY A 196 -24.97 -24.36 -13.63
C GLY A 196 -25.70 -24.49 -14.97
N SER A 197 -25.09 -25.12 -15.99
CA SER A 197 -25.81 -25.52 -17.21
C SER A 197 -26.06 -27.04 -17.26
N MET A 198 -26.38 -27.70 -16.14
CA MET A 198 -26.93 -29.06 -16.16
C MET A 198 -27.80 -29.33 -14.93
N HIS A 199 -29.12 -29.14 -15.08
CA HIS A 199 -30.26 -29.96 -14.60
C HIS A 199 -31.49 -29.06 -14.47
#